data_AF-A0ABD4W2T9-F1
#
_entry.id   AF-A0ABD4W2T9-F1
#
_cell.length_a   1.000
_cell.length_b   1.000
_cell.length_c   1.000
_cell.angle_alpha   90.00
_cell.angle_beta   90.00
_cell.angle_gamma   90.00
#
_symmetry.space_group_name_H-M   'P 1'
#
loop_
_entity.id
_entity.type
_entity.pdbx_description
1 polymer ?
#
loop_
_entity_poly.entity_id
_entity_poly.type
_entity_poly.pdbx_seq_one_letter_code
_entity_poly.pdbx_strand_id
1 'polypeptide(L)'
;HSVDVSILADAKKSLRALIDAGEAREESPLYKAALADREEWDAWTASFADDHLKDEGRVRQEPIWDVINKEAADNAVFAIDVGNVNMDHARLLNMNGKQRWTTSGLYATMGYGSPAAIAAATAMPDREVWHLAGDGGFAMMSQELLTLARYNMHVLTVVFTNETLGFIEAEQRDESNQPLSGVILPDNDWAKVAKGMNMKAFTVHDKAEFQAAVEEWKKMDGPAFIDVKYTKHMAYSTELNTLDDPEFVKYYHAEALHPFSYFAEKFGLEIDAASGASGHSEDKAEALQVQATSSASTPETAPDTTSGASH
;
A
#
# COMPACT_ATOMS: atom_id res chain seq x y z
N HIS A 1 -23.57 -12.17 0.96
CA HIS A 1 -23.47 -12.81 2.28
C HIS A 1 -24.81 -12.73 3.00
N SER A 2 -25.30 -13.84 3.56
CA SER A 2 -26.47 -13.85 4.45
C SER A 2 -26.03 -13.45 5.87
N VAL A 3 -26.90 -12.74 6.61
CA VAL A 3 -26.67 -12.40 8.01
C VAL A 3 -27.55 -13.28 8.87
N ASP A 4 -26.96 -14.17 9.67
CA ASP A 4 -27.71 -15.05 10.57
C ASP A 4 -28.26 -14.32 11.78
N VAL A 5 -27.48 -13.38 12.34
CA VAL A 5 -27.87 -12.54 13.49
C VAL A 5 -27.48 -11.10 13.22
N SER A 6 -28.47 -10.20 13.22
CA SER A 6 -28.25 -8.76 13.08
C SER A 6 -28.43 -8.05 14.42
N ILE A 7 -27.51 -7.15 14.75
CA ILE A 7 -27.56 -6.32 15.94
C ILE A 7 -27.49 -4.86 15.50
N LEU A 8 -28.62 -4.16 15.54
CA LEU A 8 -28.69 -2.73 15.25
C LEU A 8 -28.38 -1.94 16.52
N ALA A 9 -27.10 -1.77 16.83
CA ALA A 9 -26.64 -1.02 17.99
C ALA A 9 -25.22 -0.46 17.78
N ASP A 10 -24.79 0.42 18.68
CA ASP A 10 -23.41 0.92 18.71
C ASP A 10 -22.41 -0.23 18.89
N ALA A 11 -21.36 -0.26 18.06
CA ALA A 11 -20.39 -1.35 18.05
C ALA A 11 -19.66 -1.49 19.39
N LYS A 12 -19.24 -0.38 20.01
CA LYS A 12 -18.50 -0.40 21.28
C LYS A 12 -19.35 -0.95 22.43
N LYS A 13 -20.61 -0.50 22.53
CA LYS A 13 -21.56 -0.99 23.53
C LYS A 13 -21.89 -2.46 23.30
N SER A 14 -22.09 -2.87 22.05
CA SER A 14 -22.41 -4.25 21.69
C SER A 14 -21.26 -5.20 22.01
N LEU A 15 -20.04 -4.86 21.60
CA LEU A 15 -18.84 -5.66 21.92
C LEU A 15 -18.62 -5.76 23.43
N ARG A 16 -18.86 -4.69 24.20
CA ARG A 16 -18.77 -4.73 25.66
C ARG A 16 -19.78 -5.71 26.25
N ALA A 17 -21.05 -5.64 25.84
CA ALA A 17 -22.09 -6.55 26.32
C ALA A 17 -21.79 -8.01 25.94
N LEU A 18 -21.22 -8.27 24.76
CA LEU A 18 -20.78 -9.61 24.34
C LEU A 18 -19.64 -10.13 25.21
N ILE A 19 -18.67 -9.27 25.56
CA ILE A 19 -17.57 -9.63 26.47
C ILE A 19 -18.12 -9.92 27.88
N ASP A 20 -19.01 -9.08 28.40
CA ASP A 20 -19.57 -9.22 29.75
C ASP A 20 -20.48 -10.45 29.89
N ALA A 21 -21.17 -10.83 28.81
CA ALA A 21 -22.00 -12.04 28.74
C ALA A 21 -21.21 -13.30 28.36
N GLY A 22 -19.99 -13.15 27.84
CA GLY A 22 -19.14 -14.24 27.41
C GLY A 22 -18.44 -14.93 28.58
N GLU A 23 -18.06 -16.18 28.36
CA GLU A 23 -17.27 -16.97 29.31
C GLU A 23 -15.86 -17.14 28.76
N ALA A 24 -14.86 -17.17 29.65
CA ALA A 24 -13.49 -17.49 29.28
C ALA A 24 -13.42 -18.90 28.67
N ARG A 25 -12.60 -19.05 27.64
CA ARG A 25 -12.35 -20.34 26.99
C ARG A 25 -10.86 -20.62 26.98
N GLU A 26 -10.51 -21.89 27.16
CA GLU A 26 -9.17 -22.36 26.89
C GLU A 26 -8.80 -22.13 25.43
N GLU A 27 -7.51 -21.96 25.17
CA GLU A 27 -7.00 -21.75 23.82
C GLU A 27 -7.36 -22.92 22.90
N SER A 28 -8.10 -22.61 21.84
CA SER A 28 -8.46 -23.61 20.84
C SER A 28 -7.29 -23.92 19.90
N PRO A 29 -7.29 -25.08 19.23
CA PRO A 29 -6.35 -25.36 18.16
C PRO A 29 -6.31 -24.27 17.08
N LEU A 30 -7.47 -23.72 16.70
CA LEU A 30 -7.57 -22.62 15.73
C LEU A 30 -6.83 -21.37 16.20
N TYR A 31 -7.02 -21.00 17.47
CA TYR A 31 -6.33 -19.85 18.04
C TYR A 31 -4.82 -20.03 18.03
N LYS A 32 -4.33 -21.21 18.42
CA LYS A 32 -2.89 -21.53 18.42
C LYS A 32 -2.29 -21.54 17.01
N ALA A 33 -3.01 -22.08 16.02
CA ALA A 33 -2.61 -22.06 14.62
C ALA A 33 -2.50 -20.62 14.10
N ALA A 34 -3.50 -19.78 14.36
CA ALA A 34 -3.50 -18.37 13.93
C ALA A 34 -2.38 -17.55 14.60
N LEU A 35 -2.07 -17.81 15.87
CA LEU A 35 -0.93 -17.16 16.54
C LEU A 35 0.40 -17.59 15.91
N ALA A 36 0.60 -18.88 15.65
CA ALA A 36 1.85 -19.36 15.05
C ALA A 36 2.06 -18.84 13.61
N ASP A 37 0.99 -18.80 12.82
CA ASP A 37 0.99 -18.22 11.46
C ASP A 37 1.33 -16.72 11.51
N ARG A 38 0.73 -15.99 12.45
CA ARG A 38 1.04 -14.57 12.67
C ARG A 38 2.49 -14.35 13.11
N GLU A 39 3.01 -15.17 14.03
CA GLU A 39 4.39 -15.09 14.49
C GLU A 39 5.39 -15.32 13.33
N GLU A 40 5.11 -16.25 12.42
CA GLU A 40 5.93 -16.49 11.24
C GLU A 40 5.90 -15.30 10.27
N TRP A 41 4.71 -14.76 9.98
CA TRP A 41 4.56 -13.57 9.15
C TRP A 41 5.34 -12.37 9.71
N ASP A 42 5.27 -12.15 11.02
CA ASP A 42 5.97 -11.07 11.71
C ASP A 42 7.49 -11.28 11.67
N ALA A 43 7.96 -12.51 11.88
CA ALA A 43 9.37 -12.86 11.78
C ALA A 43 9.92 -12.69 10.36
N TRP A 44 9.16 -13.11 9.35
CA TRP A 44 9.50 -12.93 7.94
C TRP A 44 9.58 -11.45 7.56
N THR A 45 8.58 -10.66 7.95
CA THR A 45 8.58 -9.20 7.72
C THR A 45 9.77 -8.52 8.41
N ALA A 46 10.07 -8.92 9.65
CA ALA A 46 11.21 -8.38 10.41
C ALA A 46 12.57 -8.73 9.79
N SER A 47 12.67 -9.82 9.02
CA SER A 47 13.92 -10.23 8.37
C SER A 47 14.45 -9.20 7.37
N PHE A 48 13.59 -8.31 6.86
CA PHE A 48 13.95 -7.26 5.90
C PHE A 48 14.44 -5.97 6.57
N ALA A 49 14.41 -5.85 7.90
CA ALA A 49 14.66 -4.60 8.63
C ALA A 49 16.09 -4.03 8.46
N ASP A 50 17.05 -4.88 8.12
CA ASP A 50 18.47 -4.54 7.93
C ASP A 50 18.83 -4.23 6.46
N ASP A 51 17.84 -4.15 5.57
CA ASP A 51 18.01 -3.67 4.18
C ASP A 51 19.06 -4.48 3.38
N HIS A 52 19.15 -5.78 3.63
CA HIS A 52 20.14 -6.66 3.00
C HIS A 52 19.82 -7.01 1.53
N LEU A 53 18.63 -6.60 1.06
CA LEU A 53 18.11 -6.83 -0.29
C LEU A 53 18.03 -5.53 -1.10
N LYS A 54 18.94 -4.58 -0.86
CA LYS A 54 19.06 -3.38 -1.71
C LYS A 54 19.22 -3.79 -3.17
N ASP A 55 18.42 -3.16 -4.03
CA ASP A 55 18.50 -3.34 -5.47
C ASP A 55 18.88 -2.01 -6.13
N GLU A 56 19.96 -2.00 -6.91
CA GLU A 56 20.48 -0.79 -7.57
C GLU A 56 20.68 0.43 -6.64
N GLY A 57 20.98 0.19 -5.36
CA GLY A 57 21.14 1.26 -4.36
C GLY A 57 19.81 1.86 -3.86
N ARG A 58 18.69 1.17 -4.10
CA ARG A 58 17.36 1.54 -3.62
C ARG A 58 16.99 0.74 -2.38
N VAL A 59 16.34 1.42 -1.45
CA VAL A 59 15.91 0.85 -0.16
C VAL A 59 14.57 0.15 -0.29
N ARG A 60 14.38 -0.92 0.50
CA ARG A 60 13.06 -1.54 0.65
C ARG A 60 12.13 -0.74 1.57
N GLN A 61 10.84 -1.05 1.55
CA GLN A 61 9.86 -0.43 2.43
C GLN A 61 10.15 -0.70 3.92
N GLU A 62 10.47 -1.93 4.32
CA GLU A 62 10.49 -2.34 5.75
C GLU A 62 11.46 -1.50 6.61
N PRO A 63 12.72 -1.23 6.18
CA PRO A 63 13.64 -0.37 6.92
C PRO A 63 13.13 1.06 7.14
N ILE A 64 12.40 1.62 6.17
CA ILE A 64 11.91 3.01 6.20
C ILE A 64 10.70 3.11 7.13
N TRP A 65 9.77 2.17 7.03
CA TRP A 65 8.61 2.11 7.93
C TRP A 65 9.01 1.78 9.38
N ASP A 66 10.08 1.01 9.61
CA ASP A 66 10.68 0.83 10.95
C ASP A 66 11.15 2.16 11.56
N VAL A 67 11.77 3.03 10.77
CA VAL A 67 12.13 4.39 11.22
C VAL A 67 10.88 5.22 11.49
N ILE A 68 9.87 5.19 10.62
CA ILE A 68 8.59 5.89 10.86
C ILE A 68 7.98 5.44 12.19
N ASN A 69 7.96 4.15 12.49
CA ASN A 69 7.42 3.62 13.75
C ASN A 69 8.20 4.10 14.98
N LYS A 70 9.52 4.19 14.89
CA LYS A 70 10.40 4.62 16.00
C LYS A 70 10.36 6.12 16.23
N GLU A 71 10.28 6.88 15.14
CA GLU A 71 10.41 8.33 15.17
C GLU A 71 9.07 9.04 15.28
N ALA A 72 7.97 8.49 14.77
CA ALA A 72 6.70 9.19 14.82
C ALA A 72 6.25 9.45 16.26
N ALA A 73 5.78 10.66 16.53
CA ALA A 73 5.27 11.03 17.84
C ALA A 73 4.10 10.14 18.27
N ASP A 74 3.94 10.00 19.59
CA ASP A 74 2.86 9.23 20.21
C ASP A 74 1.46 9.67 19.75
N ASN A 75 1.32 10.92 19.30
CA ASN A 75 0.08 11.53 18.84
C ASN A 75 0.11 11.90 17.34
N ALA A 76 1.03 11.34 16.56
CA ALA A 76 1.18 11.64 15.14
C ALA A 76 -0.11 11.41 14.33
N VAL A 77 -0.25 12.14 13.23
CA VAL A 77 -1.29 11.98 12.23
C VAL A 77 -0.66 11.66 10.88
N PHE A 78 -1.08 10.55 10.28
CA PHE A 78 -0.60 10.10 8.97
C PHE A 78 -1.64 10.37 7.90
N ALA A 79 -1.34 11.28 6.98
CA ALA A 79 -2.11 11.52 5.76
C ALA A 79 -1.52 10.64 4.66
N ILE A 80 -2.25 9.59 4.29
CA ILE A 80 -1.76 8.52 3.42
C ILE A 80 -2.43 8.68 2.06
N ASP A 81 -1.61 8.81 1.01
CA ASP A 81 -2.09 8.85 -0.36
C ASP A 81 -2.59 7.47 -0.83
N VAL A 82 -2.84 7.31 -2.12
CA VAL A 82 -3.37 6.08 -2.70
C VAL A 82 -2.34 5.38 -3.60
N GLY A 83 -2.15 4.08 -3.39
CA GLY A 83 -1.23 3.22 -4.15
C GLY A 83 -0.57 2.15 -3.26
N ASN A 84 0.64 1.71 -3.62
CA ASN A 84 1.41 0.76 -2.80
C ASN A 84 1.61 1.24 -1.36
N VAL A 85 1.65 2.56 -1.14
CA VAL A 85 1.72 3.16 0.19
C VAL A 85 0.59 2.71 1.13
N ASN A 86 -0.59 2.36 0.61
CA ASN A 86 -1.66 1.79 1.44
C ASN A 86 -1.35 0.37 1.91
N MET A 87 -0.75 -0.45 1.04
CA MET A 87 -0.32 -1.81 1.40
C MET A 87 0.78 -1.76 2.45
N ASP A 88 1.79 -0.92 2.21
CA ASP A 88 2.88 -0.73 3.16
C ASP A 88 2.37 -0.21 4.50
N HIS A 89 1.49 0.81 4.48
CA HIS A 89 0.85 1.31 5.69
C HIS A 89 0.14 0.20 6.46
N ALA A 90 -0.73 -0.57 5.79
CA ALA A 90 -1.54 -1.60 6.42
C ALA A 90 -0.69 -2.73 7.01
N ARG A 91 0.49 -2.98 6.45
CA ARG A 91 1.40 -4.07 6.86
C ARG A 91 2.45 -3.65 7.88
N LEU A 92 2.97 -2.42 7.77
CA LEU A 92 4.21 -2.02 8.42
C LEU A 92 4.03 -0.90 9.46
N LEU A 93 2.94 -0.13 9.43
CA LEU A 93 2.72 0.93 10.42
C LEU A 93 2.16 0.38 11.73
N ASN A 94 2.92 0.51 12.81
CA ASN A 94 2.57 0.07 14.15
C ASN A 94 1.88 1.20 14.93
N MET A 95 0.55 1.26 14.84
CA MET A 95 -0.21 2.30 15.53
C MET A 95 -0.40 2.02 17.02
N ASN A 96 -0.25 3.06 17.84
CA ASN A 96 -0.35 2.97 19.30
C ASN A 96 -1.75 3.31 19.90
N GLY A 97 -2.78 3.46 19.05
CA GLY A 97 -4.15 3.83 19.45
C GLY A 97 -4.38 5.31 19.80
N LYS A 98 -3.33 6.13 19.93
CA LYS A 98 -3.41 7.60 20.09
C LYS A 98 -3.13 8.35 18.78
N GLN A 99 -2.36 7.72 17.89
CA GLN A 99 -2.13 8.16 16.53
C GLN A 99 -3.41 8.09 15.69
N ARG A 100 -3.45 8.85 14.60
CA ARG A 100 -4.55 8.85 13.63
C ARG A 100 -4.00 8.69 12.23
N TRP A 101 -4.81 8.16 11.32
CA TRP A 101 -4.48 8.14 9.91
C TRP A 101 -5.73 8.38 9.07
N THR A 102 -5.53 8.75 7.82
CA THR A 102 -6.61 8.89 6.84
C THR A 102 -6.09 8.64 5.43
N THR A 103 -6.97 8.10 4.58
CA THR A 103 -6.76 7.94 3.13
C THR A 103 -8.10 8.04 2.40
N SER A 104 -8.10 8.07 1.06
CA SER A 104 -9.32 7.96 0.26
C SER A 104 -9.77 6.49 0.16
N GLY A 105 -10.31 5.92 1.23
CA GLY A 105 -10.47 4.46 1.35
C GLY A 105 -11.52 3.77 0.47
N LEU A 106 -12.43 4.51 -0.18
CA LEU A 106 -13.43 3.92 -1.10
C LEU A 106 -13.33 4.51 -2.50
N TYR A 107 -13.34 5.85 -2.61
CA TYR A 107 -13.18 6.51 -3.90
C TYR A 107 -11.75 6.37 -4.45
N ALA A 108 -10.77 6.02 -3.60
CA ALA A 108 -9.40 5.74 -3.99
C ALA A 108 -8.75 6.83 -4.88
N THR A 109 -9.06 8.11 -4.65
CA THR A 109 -8.41 9.19 -5.41
C THR A 109 -6.97 9.37 -4.99
N MET A 110 -6.05 9.27 -5.95
CA MET A 110 -4.67 9.68 -5.82
C MET A 110 -4.57 11.19 -5.58
N GLY A 111 -3.48 11.63 -4.94
CA GLY A 111 -3.26 13.02 -4.53
C GLY A 111 -4.00 13.41 -3.25
N TYR A 112 -4.71 12.48 -2.60
CA TYR A 112 -5.45 12.74 -1.36
C TYR A 112 -4.55 13.12 -0.18
N GLY A 113 -3.32 12.61 -0.13
CA GLY A 113 -2.40 12.77 0.99
C GLY A 113 -2.08 14.24 1.27
N SER A 114 -1.78 15.01 0.22
CA SER A 114 -1.44 16.44 0.32
C SER A 114 -2.53 17.29 1.02
N PRO A 115 -3.78 17.37 0.51
CA PRO A 115 -4.82 18.15 1.17
C PRO A 115 -5.20 17.59 2.55
N ALA A 116 -5.10 16.27 2.77
CA ALA A 116 -5.34 15.68 4.08
C ALA A 116 -4.28 16.09 5.12
N ALA A 117 -3.01 16.19 4.72
CA ALA A 117 -1.93 16.65 5.59
C ALA A 117 -2.09 18.13 5.96
N ILE A 118 -2.45 18.97 4.99
CA ILE A 118 -2.77 20.39 5.23
C ILE A 118 -3.94 20.52 6.20
N ALA A 119 -5.01 19.75 6.00
CA ALA A 119 -6.16 19.74 6.88
C ALA A 119 -5.80 19.27 8.30
N ALA A 120 -4.98 18.22 8.43
CA ALA A 120 -4.51 17.71 9.72
C ALA A 120 -3.68 18.77 10.46
N ALA A 121 -2.70 19.39 9.81
CA ALA A 121 -1.85 20.42 10.41
C ALA A 121 -2.66 21.67 10.81
N THR A 122 -3.70 22.01 10.04
CA THR A 122 -4.58 23.14 10.33
C THR A 122 -5.52 22.85 11.50
N ALA A 123 -6.13 21.66 11.54
CA ALA A 123 -7.12 21.30 12.55
C ALA A 123 -6.51 20.79 13.86
N MET A 124 -5.27 20.29 13.82
CA MET A 124 -4.54 19.70 14.95
C MET A 124 -3.10 20.24 15.01
N PRO A 125 -2.91 21.56 15.24
CA PRO A 125 -1.59 22.20 15.16
C PRO A 125 -0.57 21.67 16.18
N ASP A 126 -1.03 21.05 17.27
CA ASP A 126 -0.17 20.46 18.31
C ASP A 126 0.22 19.00 18.02
N ARG A 127 -0.16 18.44 16.87
CA ARG A 127 0.17 17.07 16.48
C ARG A 127 1.21 17.07 15.36
N GLU A 128 2.14 16.13 15.45
CA GLU A 128 3.08 15.82 14.38
C GLU A 128 2.32 15.25 13.17
N VAL A 129 2.56 15.77 11.96
CA VAL A 129 1.85 15.36 10.75
C VAL A 129 2.81 14.84 9.69
N TRP A 130 2.51 13.65 9.19
CA TRP A 130 3.23 12.97 8.12
C TRP A 130 2.34 12.86 6.90
N HIS A 131 2.83 13.32 5.75
CA HIS A 131 2.24 13.05 4.45
C HIS A 131 3.05 11.95 3.77
N LEU A 132 2.43 10.80 3.54
CA LEU A 132 3.05 9.61 2.98
C LEU A 132 2.43 9.31 1.60
N ALA A 133 3.22 9.37 0.54
CA ALA A 133 2.73 9.21 -0.83
C ALA A 133 3.69 8.42 -1.73
N GLY A 134 3.16 7.72 -2.73
CA GLY A 134 3.97 7.31 -3.89
C GLY A 134 4.22 8.48 -4.83
N ASP A 135 5.27 8.40 -5.66
CA ASP A 135 5.65 9.44 -6.62
C ASP A 135 4.53 9.81 -7.61
N GLY A 136 3.77 8.84 -8.13
CA GLY A 136 2.64 9.09 -9.03
C GLY A 136 1.49 9.86 -8.37
N GLY A 137 1.14 9.51 -7.13
CA GLY A 137 0.11 10.22 -6.37
C GLY A 137 0.56 11.62 -5.97
N PHE A 138 1.81 11.75 -5.52
CA PHE A 138 2.40 13.04 -5.20
C PHE A 138 2.45 13.98 -6.41
N ALA A 139 2.81 13.47 -7.60
CA ALA A 139 2.91 14.28 -8.81
C ALA A 139 1.64 15.09 -9.10
N MET A 140 0.46 14.51 -8.83
CA MET A 140 -0.85 15.16 -9.06
C MET A 140 -1.07 16.41 -8.19
N MET A 141 -0.47 16.45 -7.01
CA MET A 141 -0.69 17.50 -6.01
C MET A 141 0.63 18.14 -5.51
N SER A 142 1.70 18.03 -6.29
CA SER A 142 3.03 18.51 -5.92
C SER A 142 3.09 20.03 -5.66
N GLN A 143 2.19 20.80 -6.28
CA GLN A 143 2.06 22.24 -6.06
C GLN A 143 1.66 22.61 -4.62
N GLU A 144 1.09 21.69 -3.85
CA GLU A 144 0.69 21.95 -2.45
C GLU A 144 1.87 22.14 -1.50
N LEU A 145 3.09 21.79 -1.94
CA LEU A 145 4.31 22.19 -1.22
C LEU A 145 4.40 23.71 -1.04
N LEU A 146 3.87 24.51 -1.99
CA LEU A 146 3.80 25.96 -1.84
C LEU A 146 2.89 26.38 -0.68
N THR A 147 1.79 25.65 -0.45
CA THR A 147 0.88 25.90 0.67
C THR A 147 1.59 25.61 1.99
N LEU A 148 2.23 24.45 2.11
CA LEU A 148 3.00 24.07 3.31
C LEU A 148 4.07 25.12 3.63
N ALA A 149 4.86 25.52 2.62
CA ALA A 149 5.92 26.51 2.78
C ALA A 149 5.38 27.90 3.12
N ARG A 150 4.33 28.37 2.42
CA ARG A 150 3.73 29.70 2.65
C ARG A 150 3.23 29.86 4.08
N TYR A 151 2.60 28.83 4.63
CA TYR A 151 2.01 28.86 5.97
C TYR A 151 2.93 28.29 7.06
N ASN A 152 4.17 27.92 6.70
CA ASN A 152 5.15 27.32 7.61
C ASN A 152 4.56 26.15 8.42
N MET A 153 3.77 25.30 7.77
CA MET A 153 3.10 24.17 8.43
C MET A 153 4.14 23.09 8.76
N HIS A 154 4.29 22.69 10.02
CA HIS A 154 5.24 21.64 10.41
C HIS A 154 4.75 20.24 9.99
N VAL A 155 4.88 19.96 8.69
CA VAL A 155 4.49 18.70 8.03
C VAL A 155 5.72 18.09 7.38
N LEU A 156 5.96 16.80 7.62
CA LEU A 156 6.94 16.02 6.85
C LEU A 156 6.25 15.36 5.67
N THR A 157 6.62 15.74 4.46
CA THR A 157 6.22 15.00 3.25
C THR A 157 7.27 13.98 2.90
N VAL A 158 6.88 12.71 2.83
CA VAL A 158 7.70 11.57 2.43
C VAL A 158 7.11 11.00 1.15
N VAL A 159 7.92 11.00 0.09
CA VAL A 159 7.54 10.43 -1.21
C VAL A 159 8.37 9.17 -1.45
N PHE A 160 7.68 8.07 -1.74
CA PHE A 160 8.26 6.78 -2.07
C PHE A 160 8.38 6.66 -3.59
N THR A 161 9.59 6.87 -4.10
CA THR A 161 9.87 6.96 -5.54
C THR A 161 10.42 5.64 -6.06
N ASN A 162 9.57 4.90 -6.78
CA ASN A 162 9.92 3.65 -7.46
C ASN A 162 9.79 3.74 -8.99
N GLU A 163 9.48 4.93 -9.53
CA GLU A 163 9.40 5.18 -10.98
C GLU A 163 8.30 4.39 -11.69
N THR A 164 7.25 3.99 -10.95
CA THR A 164 6.13 3.27 -11.52
C THR A 164 4.84 3.47 -10.74
N LEU A 165 3.72 3.37 -11.43
CA LEU A 165 2.41 3.15 -10.79
C LEU A 165 2.33 1.70 -10.31
N GLY A 166 3.09 1.37 -9.25
CA GLY A 166 3.36 -0.02 -8.85
C GLY A 166 2.11 -0.88 -8.64
N PHE A 167 1.03 -0.30 -8.10
CA PHE A 167 -0.23 -1.03 -7.92
C PHE A 167 -0.84 -1.46 -9.26
N ILE A 168 -0.84 -0.55 -10.25
CA ILE A 168 -1.34 -0.81 -11.61
C ILE A 168 -0.38 -1.72 -12.37
N GLU A 169 0.93 -1.60 -12.11
CA GLU A 169 1.91 -2.52 -12.68
C GLU A 169 1.66 -3.97 -12.22
N ALA A 170 1.35 -4.20 -10.95
CA ALA A 170 0.96 -5.53 -10.46
C ALA A 170 -0.35 -6.01 -11.09
N GLU A 171 -1.39 -5.18 -11.21
CA GLU A 171 -2.63 -5.56 -11.93
C GLU A 171 -2.35 -5.97 -13.39
N GLN A 172 -1.44 -5.28 -14.08
CA GLN A 172 -1.05 -5.62 -15.45
C GLN A 172 -0.27 -6.93 -15.53
N ARG A 173 0.68 -7.14 -14.61
CA ARG A 173 1.54 -8.35 -14.58
C ARG A 173 0.78 -9.58 -14.10
N ASP A 174 0.15 -9.47 -12.95
CA ASP A 174 -0.25 -10.62 -12.14
C ASP A 174 -1.71 -11.02 -12.40
N GLU A 175 -2.60 -10.05 -12.71
CA GLU A 175 -4.02 -10.35 -12.93
C GLU A 175 -4.38 -10.53 -14.41
N SER A 176 -3.73 -9.79 -15.30
CA SER A 176 -4.14 -9.70 -16.71
C SER A 176 -3.11 -10.25 -17.70
N ASN A 177 -1.91 -10.61 -17.24
CA ASN A 177 -0.77 -11.04 -18.07
C ASN A 177 -0.55 -10.12 -19.29
N GLN A 178 -0.79 -8.82 -19.11
CA GLN A 178 -0.65 -7.82 -20.16
C GLN A 178 0.77 -7.26 -20.22
N PRO A 179 1.26 -6.87 -21.41
CA PRO A 179 2.47 -6.07 -21.51
C PRO A 179 2.31 -4.76 -20.75
N LEU A 180 3.37 -4.34 -20.05
CA LEU A 180 3.36 -3.07 -19.32
C LEU A 180 3.10 -1.89 -20.25
N SER A 181 2.14 -1.05 -19.88
CA SER A 181 1.79 0.15 -20.63
C SER A 181 1.28 1.25 -19.70
N GLY A 182 1.84 2.45 -19.84
CA GLY A 182 1.39 3.65 -19.12
C GLY A 182 1.71 3.69 -17.63
N VAL A 183 2.43 2.71 -17.08
CA VAL A 183 2.75 2.62 -15.65
C VAL A 183 4.13 3.18 -15.30
N ILE A 184 5.07 3.20 -16.25
CA ILE A 184 6.45 3.66 -16.02
C ILE A 184 6.49 5.19 -15.96
N LEU A 185 7.03 5.70 -14.85
CA LEU A 185 7.25 7.12 -14.61
C LEU A 185 8.72 7.47 -14.87
N PRO A 186 9.03 8.69 -15.33
CA PRO A 186 10.41 9.15 -15.41
C PRO A 186 11.02 9.30 -14.01
N ASP A 187 12.32 9.05 -13.88
CA ASP A 187 13.05 9.38 -12.65
C ASP A 187 13.06 10.90 -12.45
N ASN A 188 12.29 11.34 -11.45
CA ASN A 188 12.20 12.74 -11.06
C ASN A 188 12.98 12.98 -9.77
N ASP A 189 13.68 14.11 -9.72
CA ASP A 189 14.30 14.62 -8.50
C ASP A 189 13.26 15.44 -7.72
N TRP A 190 12.43 14.76 -6.92
CA TRP A 190 11.38 15.39 -6.15
C TRP A 190 11.92 16.29 -5.04
N ALA A 191 13.09 15.95 -4.48
CA ALA A 191 13.76 16.82 -3.51
C ALA A 191 14.17 18.17 -4.13
N LYS A 192 14.62 18.18 -5.39
CA LYS A 192 14.91 19.42 -6.12
C LYS A 192 13.66 20.22 -6.44
N VAL A 193 12.54 19.58 -6.77
CA VAL A 193 11.24 20.24 -6.91
C VAL A 193 10.85 20.92 -5.59
N ALA A 194 10.94 20.21 -4.46
CA ALA A 194 10.63 20.76 -3.15
C ALA A 194 11.55 21.93 -2.75
N LYS A 195 12.86 21.84 -3.03
CA LYS A 195 13.81 22.97 -2.85
C LYS A 195 13.39 24.18 -3.68
N GLY A 196 12.95 23.98 -4.92
CA GLY A 196 12.42 25.02 -5.80
C GLY A 196 11.14 25.69 -5.26
N MET A 197 10.40 24.99 -4.39
CA MET A 197 9.20 25.49 -3.70
C MET A 197 9.50 26.01 -2.27
N ASN A 198 10.75 26.36 -1.99
CA ASN A 198 11.23 26.90 -0.71
C ASN A 198 11.09 25.96 0.49
N MET A 199 11.19 24.65 0.27
CA MET A 199 11.22 23.66 1.35
C MET A 199 12.62 23.07 1.51
N LYS A 200 13.00 22.77 2.76
CA LYS A 200 14.13 21.89 3.02
C LYS A 200 13.77 20.50 2.47
N ALA A 201 14.67 19.91 1.69
CA ALA A 201 14.42 18.61 1.11
C ALA A 201 15.67 17.71 1.07
N PHE A 202 15.43 16.41 1.22
CA PHE A 202 16.43 15.36 1.23
C PHE A 202 16.08 14.32 0.16
N THR A 203 17.10 13.74 -0.45
CA THR A 203 16.98 12.50 -1.22
C THR A 203 17.72 11.44 -0.43
N VAL A 204 17.07 10.31 -0.17
CA VAL A 204 17.63 9.25 0.67
C VAL A 204 17.51 7.90 -0.03
N HIS A 205 18.50 7.05 0.21
CA HIS A 205 18.68 5.76 -0.46
C HIS A 205 18.76 4.60 0.53
N ASP A 206 18.73 4.89 1.83
CA ASP A 206 18.76 3.89 2.88
C ASP A 206 18.16 4.37 4.20
N LYS A 207 18.06 3.42 5.12
CA LYS A 207 17.53 3.61 6.48
C LYS A 207 18.25 4.72 7.26
N ALA A 208 19.58 4.78 7.17
CA ALA A 208 20.37 5.72 7.97
C ALA A 208 20.22 7.15 7.45
N GLU A 209 20.20 7.33 6.13
CA GLU A 209 19.92 8.61 5.48
C GLU A 209 18.49 9.08 5.80
N PHE A 210 17.51 8.19 5.74
CA PHE A 210 16.12 8.51 6.09
C PHE A 210 15.99 8.93 7.57
N GLN A 211 16.58 8.15 8.50
CA GLN A 211 16.57 8.48 9.92
C GLN A 211 17.23 9.85 10.18
N ALA A 212 18.38 10.13 9.58
CA ALA A 212 19.06 11.41 9.73
C ALA A 212 18.19 12.59 9.22
N ALA A 213 17.51 12.41 8.09
CA ALA A 213 16.61 13.43 7.53
C ALA A 213 15.38 13.70 8.42
N VAL A 214 14.79 12.66 9.00
CA VAL A 214 13.69 12.78 9.98
C VAL A 214 14.15 13.51 11.24
N GLU A 215 15.31 13.13 11.80
CA GLU A 215 15.90 13.78 12.97
C GLU A 215 16.25 15.25 12.71
N GLU A 216 16.63 15.61 11.49
CA GLU A 216 16.86 16.99 11.09
C GLU A 216 15.54 17.77 11.02
N TRP A 217 14.51 17.22 10.36
CA TRP A 217 13.18 17.85 10.28
C TRP A 217 12.59 18.15 11.66
N LYS A 218 12.67 17.20 12.60
CA LYS A 218 12.17 17.38 13.97
C LYS A 218 12.79 18.55 14.73
N LYS A 219 13.97 19.02 14.32
CA LYS A 219 14.68 20.16 14.93
C LYS A 219 14.35 21.49 14.25
N MET A 220 13.57 21.46 13.17
CA MET A 220 13.23 22.63 12.39
C MET A 220 11.87 23.21 12.81
N ASP A 221 11.69 24.50 12.55
CA ASP A 221 10.36 25.08 12.43
C ASP A 221 9.90 24.97 10.97
N GLY A 222 8.70 24.45 10.73
CA GLY A 222 8.11 24.36 9.39
C GLY A 222 8.27 23.02 8.66
N PRO A 223 7.87 22.97 7.38
CA PRO A 223 7.77 21.72 6.63
C PRO A 223 9.12 21.25 6.09
N ALA A 224 9.22 19.94 5.86
CA ALA A 224 10.31 19.35 5.11
C ALA A 224 9.81 18.28 4.13
N PHE A 225 10.67 17.92 3.19
CA PHE A 225 10.40 16.93 2.16
C PHE A 225 11.49 15.86 2.13
N ILE A 226 11.12 14.59 2.00
CA ILE A 226 12.06 13.49 1.81
C ILE A 226 11.62 12.68 0.58
N ASP A 227 12.48 12.64 -0.44
CA ASP A 227 12.38 11.72 -1.57
C ASP A 227 13.13 10.43 -1.21
N VAL A 228 12.39 9.35 -0.98
CA VAL A 228 12.96 8.03 -0.67
C VAL A 228 13.03 7.22 -1.95
N LYS A 229 14.23 6.86 -2.38
CA LYS A 229 14.44 6.03 -3.58
C LYS A 229 14.14 4.57 -3.25
N TYR A 230 12.89 4.18 -3.47
CA TYR A 230 12.37 2.84 -3.21
C TYR A 230 12.79 1.85 -4.28
N THR A 231 12.92 0.60 -3.86
CA THR A 231 13.03 -0.54 -4.75
C THR A 231 11.85 -0.60 -5.72
N LYS A 232 12.09 -1.17 -6.90
CA LYS A 232 11.05 -1.45 -7.89
C LYS A 232 10.37 -2.81 -7.66
N HIS A 233 10.89 -3.61 -6.73
CA HIS A 233 10.27 -4.87 -6.35
C HIS A 233 8.93 -4.62 -5.64
N MET A 234 7.91 -5.36 -6.04
CA MET A 234 6.59 -5.28 -5.43
C MET A 234 6.57 -5.91 -4.03
N ALA A 235 5.71 -5.40 -3.17
CA ALA A 235 5.41 -6.03 -1.90
C ALA A 235 4.69 -7.38 -2.13
N TYR A 236 4.84 -8.32 -1.20
CA TYR A 236 4.23 -9.66 -1.26
C TYR A 236 2.75 -9.64 -1.65
N SER A 237 2.32 -10.44 -2.62
CA SER A 237 0.91 -10.58 -3.01
C SER A 237 0.21 -11.56 -2.06
N THR A 238 -0.65 -11.05 -1.18
CA THR A 238 -1.40 -11.86 -0.19
C THR A 238 -2.67 -12.48 -0.76
N GLU A 239 -3.17 -11.93 -1.86
CA GLU A 239 -4.37 -12.35 -2.58
C GLU A 239 -4.11 -13.53 -3.52
N LEU A 240 -2.93 -13.60 -4.12
CA LEU A 240 -2.52 -14.74 -4.93
C LEU A 240 -1.93 -15.85 -4.05
N ASN A 241 -1.05 -15.48 -3.11
CA ASN A 241 -0.45 -16.34 -2.07
C ASN A 241 -0.20 -17.81 -2.51
N THR A 242 0.62 -18.01 -3.54
CA THR A 242 0.96 -19.32 -4.10
C THR A 242 2.30 -19.83 -3.57
N LEU A 243 2.32 -20.27 -2.30
CA LEU A 243 3.54 -20.78 -1.65
C LEU A 243 4.02 -22.15 -2.18
N ASP A 244 3.28 -22.76 -3.10
CA ASP A 244 3.65 -23.97 -3.84
C ASP A 244 4.40 -23.68 -5.15
N ASP A 245 4.37 -22.43 -5.65
CA ASP A 245 5.12 -21.99 -6.82
C ASP A 245 6.54 -21.52 -6.42
N PRO A 246 7.61 -22.24 -6.84
CA PRO A 246 8.99 -21.86 -6.50
C PRO A 246 9.39 -20.49 -7.06
N GLU A 247 8.83 -20.05 -8.18
CA GLU A 247 9.16 -18.73 -8.74
C GLU A 247 8.52 -17.61 -7.91
N PHE A 248 7.28 -17.78 -7.47
CA PHE A 248 6.62 -16.88 -6.52
C PHE A 248 7.39 -16.79 -5.20
N VAL A 249 7.72 -17.95 -4.61
CA VAL A 249 8.46 -18.03 -3.34
C VAL A 249 9.79 -17.30 -3.45
N LYS A 250 10.53 -17.54 -4.54
CA LYS A 250 11.82 -16.89 -4.79
C LYS A 250 11.68 -15.38 -5.05
N TYR A 251 10.68 -14.96 -5.83
CA TYR A 251 10.47 -13.55 -6.18
C TYR A 251 10.23 -12.69 -4.93
N TYR A 252 9.49 -13.23 -3.95
CA TYR A 252 9.17 -12.53 -2.72
C TYR A 252 10.08 -12.86 -1.54
N HIS A 253 11.10 -13.72 -1.69
CA HIS A 253 11.95 -14.20 -0.60
C HIS A 253 11.12 -14.86 0.53
N ALA A 254 10.16 -15.69 0.14
CA ALA A 254 9.15 -16.29 1.00
C ALA A 254 9.50 -17.73 1.44
N GLU A 255 10.77 -18.14 1.36
CA GLU A 255 11.20 -19.50 1.68
C GLU A 255 10.91 -19.91 3.13
N ALA A 256 10.77 -18.93 4.03
CA ALA A 256 10.44 -19.14 5.44
C ALA A 256 8.93 -19.21 5.70
N LEU A 257 8.08 -18.90 4.73
CA LEU A 257 6.62 -18.86 4.91
C LEU A 257 5.99 -20.23 4.62
N HIS A 258 4.98 -20.59 5.43
CA HIS A 258 4.14 -21.75 5.26
C HIS A 258 2.68 -21.34 5.03
N PRO A 259 1.90 -22.13 4.26
CA PRO A 259 0.46 -21.90 4.16
C PRO A 259 -0.22 -22.18 5.51
N PHE A 260 -1.35 -21.52 5.80
CA PHE A 260 -2.09 -21.72 7.05
C PHE A 260 -2.44 -23.20 7.36
N SER A 261 -2.62 -24.03 6.32
CA SER A 261 -2.86 -25.47 6.45
C SER A 261 -1.74 -26.19 7.21
N TYR A 262 -0.49 -25.77 7.07
CA TYR A 262 0.64 -26.31 7.82
C TYR A 262 0.47 -26.12 9.33
N PHE A 263 0.09 -24.90 9.76
CA PHE A 263 -0.15 -24.60 11.17
C PHE A 263 -1.38 -25.32 11.69
N ALA A 264 -2.42 -25.41 10.88
CA ALA A 264 -3.64 -26.10 11.26
C ALA A 264 -3.41 -27.60 11.51
N GLU A 265 -2.69 -28.28 10.62
CA GLU A 265 -2.30 -29.68 10.80
C GLU A 265 -1.45 -29.85 12.07
N LYS A 266 -0.46 -28.97 12.29
CA LYS A 266 0.40 -28.97 13.49
C LYS A 266 -0.38 -28.92 14.80
N PHE A 267 -1.52 -28.24 14.82
CA PHE A 267 -2.39 -28.15 16.01
C PHE A 267 -3.60 -29.10 15.97
N GLY A 268 -3.68 -30.01 14.99
CA GLY A 268 -4.72 -31.04 14.92
C GLY A 268 -6.08 -30.53 14.43
N LEU A 269 -6.10 -29.47 13.62
CA LEU A 269 -7.29 -29.01 12.92
C LEU A 269 -7.40 -29.74 11.58
N GLU A 270 -8.50 -30.44 11.36
CA GLU A 270 -8.90 -30.82 10.00
C GLU A 270 -9.45 -29.58 9.30
N ILE A 271 -8.64 -29.00 8.41
CA ILE A 271 -9.13 -28.01 7.47
C ILE A 271 -9.72 -28.77 6.29
N ASP A 272 -11.04 -28.84 6.24
CA ASP A 272 -11.73 -29.11 4.98
C ASP A 272 -11.31 -27.99 4.03
N ALA A 273 -10.75 -28.33 2.87
CA ALA A 273 -9.91 -27.47 2.03
C ALA A 273 -10.57 -26.14 1.62
N ALA A 274 -10.64 -25.19 2.53
CA ALA A 274 -10.82 -23.78 2.27
C ALA A 274 -9.41 -23.21 2.17
N SER A 275 -8.79 -23.41 1.02
CA SER A 275 -7.64 -22.60 0.61
C SER A 275 -8.03 -21.13 0.81
N GLY A 276 -7.32 -20.44 1.69
CA GLY A 276 -7.43 -18.99 1.84
C GLY A 276 -6.98 -18.21 0.61
N ALA A 277 -6.47 -18.88 -0.44
CA ALA A 277 -6.42 -18.33 -1.77
C ALA A 277 -7.84 -18.25 -2.31
N SER A 278 -8.31 -17.04 -2.64
CA SER A 278 -9.51 -16.87 -3.44
C SER A 278 -9.42 -17.80 -4.65
N GLY A 279 -10.24 -18.84 -4.67
CA GLY A 279 -10.28 -19.77 -5.80
C GLY A 279 -10.62 -18.98 -7.05
N HIS A 280 -9.61 -18.73 -7.89
CA HIS A 280 -9.84 -18.34 -9.27
C HIS A 280 -10.38 -19.60 -9.95
N SER A 281 -11.71 -19.73 -9.98
CA SER A 281 -12.37 -20.77 -10.75
C SER A 281 -11.94 -20.65 -12.21
N GLU A 282 -11.48 -21.76 -12.81
CA GLU A 282 -11.13 -21.89 -14.23
C GLU A 282 -12.31 -21.67 -15.22
N ASP A 283 -13.41 -21.04 -14.80
CA ASP A 283 -14.62 -20.86 -15.61
C ASP A 283 -14.55 -19.73 -16.64
N LYS A 284 -13.42 -19.01 -16.76
CA LYS A 284 -13.27 -17.97 -17.80
C LYS A 284 -12.91 -18.53 -19.20
N ALA A 285 -12.58 -19.81 -19.32
CA ALA A 285 -12.25 -20.42 -20.61
C ALA A 285 -13.47 -20.62 -21.53
N GLU A 286 -14.70 -20.75 -21.00
CA GLU A 286 -15.90 -21.00 -21.80
C GLU A 286 -16.54 -19.71 -22.37
N ALA A 287 -16.36 -18.56 -21.73
CA ALA A 287 -16.97 -17.30 -22.19
C ALA A 287 -16.34 -16.74 -23.48
N LEU A 288 -15.08 -17.11 -23.78
CA LEU A 288 -14.35 -16.64 -24.95
C LEU A 288 -14.67 -17.42 -26.25
N GLN A 289 -15.22 -18.64 -26.16
CA GLN A 289 -15.57 -19.41 -27.36
C GLN A 289 -16.91 -19.01 -27.97
N VAL A 290 -17.83 -18.43 -27.20
CA VAL A 290 -19.17 -18.08 -27.70
C VAL A 290 -19.16 -16.82 -28.58
N GLN A 291 -18.23 -15.90 -28.38
CA GLN A 291 -18.12 -14.68 -29.22
C GLN A 291 -17.47 -14.90 -30.59
N ALA A 292 -16.80 -16.03 -30.82
CA ALA A 292 -16.08 -16.31 -32.07
C ALA A 292 -16.97 -16.84 -33.21
N THR A 293 -18.26 -17.11 -32.98
CA THR A 293 -19.12 -17.82 -33.96
C THR A 293 -20.28 -17.00 -34.55
N SER A 294 -20.39 -15.69 -34.27
CA SER A 294 -21.44 -14.85 -34.84
C SER A 294 -20.94 -13.59 -35.54
N SER A 295 -20.28 -13.73 -36.69
CA SER A 295 -20.29 -12.67 -37.71
C SER A 295 -19.91 -13.22 -39.08
N ALA A 296 -20.90 -13.73 -39.81
CA ALA A 296 -20.80 -13.95 -41.25
C ALA A 296 -22.10 -13.46 -41.93
N SER A 297 -22.05 -12.26 -42.52
CA SER A 297 -22.88 -11.90 -43.69
C SER A 297 -22.38 -10.61 -44.37
N THR A 298 -21.61 -10.82 -45.44
CA THR A 298 -21.58 -10.17 -46.78
C THR A 298 -21.43 -8.65 -47.01
N PRO A 299 -20.82 -8.26 -48.16
CA PRO A 299 -20.24 -6.94 -48.39
C PRO A 299 -21.10 -6.04 -49.31
N GLU A 300 -21.09 -4.73 -49.09
CA GLU A 300 -21.54 -3.75 -50.10
C GLU A 300 -20.54 -2.58 -50.25
N THR A 301 -19.94 -2.59 -51.44
CA THR A 301 -19.43 -1.50 -52.29
C THR A 301 -19.33 -0.07 -51.75
N ALA A 302 -18.12 0.50 -51.88
CA ALA A 302 -17.88 1.94 -51.89
C ALA A 302 -18.54 2.62 -53.11
N PRO A 303 -18.77 3.94 -53.02
CA PRO A 303 -18.01 4.79 -53.94
C PRO A 303 -17.39 6.03 -53.30
N ASP A 304 -16.32 6.41 -53.97
CA ASP A 304 -15.47 7.59 -53.90
C ASP A 304 -16.27 8.91 -53.99
N THR A 305 -15.80 9.96 -53.29
CA THR A 305 -15.59 11.34 -53.83
C THR A 305 -15.42 12.40 -52.72
N THR A 306 -14.24 13.03 -52.76
CA THR A 306 -13.91 14.47 -52.56
C THR A 306 -14.82 15.45 -51.81
N SER A 307 -14.12 16.29 -51.04
CA SER A 307 -14.26 17.76 -50.87
C SER A 307 -14.78 18.26 -49.53
N GLY A 308 -14.20 19.37 -49.07
CA GLY A 308 -14.88 20.32 -48.19
C GLY A 308 -14.15 20.67 -46.91
N ALA A 309 -13.28 21.67 -46.99
CA ALA A 309 -12.85 22.46 -45.84
C ALA A 309 -14.04 23.20 -45.20
N SER A 310 -14.01 23.44 -43.89
CA SER A 310 -14.11 24.80 -43.31
C SER A 310 -14.17 24.80 -41.78
N HIS A 311 -13.29 25.63 -41.23
CA HIS A 311 -13.26 26.36 -39.94
C HIS A 311 -13.23 25.61 -38.61
#